data_AF-A0A2V7W5J7-F1
#
_entry.id   AF-A0A2V7W5J7-F1
#
_cell.length_a   1.000
_cell.length_b   1.000
_cell.length_c   1.000
_cell.angle_alpha   90.00
_cell.angle_beta   90.00
_cell.angle_gamma   90.00
#
_symmetry.space_group_name_H-M   'P 1'
#
loop_
_entity.id
_entity.type
_entity.pdbx_description
1 polymer ?
#
loop_
_entity_poly.entity_id
_entity_poly.type
_entity_poly.pdbx_seq_one_letter_code
_entity_poly.pdbx_strand_id
1 'polypeptide(L)'
;MRRTLALVALIALTTCHSRENAVADLDARLTAETARLETALRAIDKTTLPEDIAGLMKGYQDSFARIRGTKSPMLRLYRLRDTFIGIENLAFFAAYRKAGDDLATLKNLVASRRPAYYAKQKSSDGPLLYRALIEQAANRARVLYLASAPYAKISDPMWGGLYYLGDAEGNLKFRDFVASLPNGVARNDEPRADHQRMIAAANDLEKETLALFEKNPGAGGAISPSAKLKEARELLNANLDEGATLALVETKLALVRRKAEADPGFVHEGAKPPAQAKDPDESLPALLQSYVKEGPAPVPVLVARDVVPFYATLLQPLAAKNVVAAAAVTVTLVRWPYT
;
A
#
# COMPACT_ATOMS: atom_id res chain seq x y z
N MET A 1 -6.13 -15.24 46.30
CA MET A 1 -6.24 -16.04 45.05
C MET A 1 -7.61 -15.95 44.38
N ARG A 2 -8.76 -16.26 45.02
CA ARG A 2 -10.08 -16.26 44.34
C ARG A 2 -10.51 -14.90 43.73
N ARG A 3 -10.26 -13.77 44.41
CA ARG A 3 -10.57 -12.42 43.88
C ARG A 3 -9.70 -12.00 42.69
N THR A 4 -8.43 -12.42 42.67
CA THR A 4 -7.48 -12.14 41.58
C THR A 4 -7.85 -12.92 40.31
N LEU A 5 -8.29 -14.18 40.45
CA LEU A 5 -8.78 -15.00 39.33
C LEU A 5 -10.07 -14.44 38.71
N ALA A 6 -11.01 -13.95 39.53
CA ALA A 6 -12.25 -13.35 39.04
C ALA A 6 -12.02 -12.04 38.25
N LEU A 7 -11.07 -11.20 38.69
CA LEU A 7 -10.71 -9.97 37.99
C LEU A 7 -10.03 -10.24 36.64
N VAL A 8 -9.12 -11.23 36.59
CA VAL A 8 -8.46 -11.65 35.34
C VAL A 8 -9.46 -12.23 34.34
N ALA A 9 -10.43 -13.04 34.81
CA ALA A 9 -11.50 -13.56 33.96
C ALA A 9 -12.41 -12.45 33.40
N LEU A 10 -12.75 -11.44 34.21
CA LEU A 10 -13.59 -10.32 33.77
C LEU A 10 -12.88 -9.43 32.73
N ILE A 11 -11.57 -9.18 32.92
CA ILE A 11 -10.75 -8.46 31.93
C ILE A 11 -10.62 -9.27 30.63
N ALA A 12 -10.39 -10.58 30.72
CA ALA A 12 -10.34 -11.45 29.54
C ALA A 12 -11.67 -11.45 28.76
N LEU A 13 -12.82 -11.56 29.45
CA LEU A 13 -14.14 -11.55 28.80
C LEU A 13 -14.48 -10.21 28.15
N THR A 14 -14.15 -9.08 28.80
CA THR A 14 -14.40 -7.75 28.24
C THR A 14 -13.53 -7.46 27.02
N THR A 15 -12.25 -7.86 27.05
CA THR A 15 -11.34 -7.73 25.89
C THR A 15 -11.78 -8.59 24.70
N CYS A 16 -12.18 -9.85 24.91
CA CYS A 16 -12.71 -10.70 23.84
C CYS A 16 -13.97 -10.11 23.20
N HIS A 17 -14.92 -9.61 24.01
CA HIS A 17 -16.15 -9.03 23.48
C HIS A 17 -15.91 -7.73 22.71
N SER A 18 -15.01 -6.86 23.18
CA SER A 18 -14.62 -5.65 22.43
C SER A 18 -13.98 -5.97 21.08
N ARG A 19 -13.30 -7.13 20.98
CA ARG A 19 -12.59 -7.59 19.79
C ARG A 19 -13.50 -8.17 18.73
N GLU A 20 -14.42 -9.05 19.12
CA GLU A 20 -15.43 -9.57 18.20
C GLU A 20 -16.26 -8.43 17.60
N ASN A 21 -16.61 -7.43 18.43
CA ASN A 21 -17.35 -6.25 17.96
C ASN A 21 -16.52 -5.39 16.99
N ALA A 22 -15.22 -5.19 17.23
CA ALA A 22 -14.35 -4.41 16.34
C ALA A 22 -14.17 -5.07 14.97
N VAL A 23 -13.94 -6.39 14.95
CA VAL A 23 -13.80 -7.17 13.71
C VAL A 23 -15.12 -7.19 12.93
N ALA A 24 -16.26 -7.34 13.62
CA ALA A 24 -17.57 -7.28 13.00
C ALA A 24 -17.91 -5.89 12.43
N ASP A 25 -17.59 -4.80 13.13
CA ASP A 25 -17.78 -3.43 12.63
C ASP A 25 -16.91 -3.16 11.40
N LEU A 26 -15.64 -3.59 11.43
CA LEU A 26 -14.77 -3.51 10.27
C LEU A 26 -15.34 -4.27 9.07
N ASP A 27 -15.78 -5.51 9.26
CA ASP A 27 -16.36 -6.31 8.18
C ASP A 27 -17.62 -5.63 7.60
N ALA A 28 -18.50 -5.11 8.45
CA ALA A 28 -19.67 -4.36 8.03
C ALA A 28 -19.30 -3.13 7.21
N ARG A 29 -18.32 -2.33 7.66
CA ARG A 29 -17.83 -1.14 6.95
C ARG A 29 -17.21 -1.48 5.60
N LEU A 30 -16.38 -2.51 5.54
CA LEU A 30 -15.78 -2.97 4.29
C LEU A 30 -16.84 -3.48 3.31
N THR A 31 -17.91 -4.12 3.81
CA THR A 31 -19.03 -4.62 2.98
C THR A 31 -19.80 -3.44 2.39
N ALA A 32 -20.16 -2.46 3.24
CA ALA A 32 -20.84 -1.25 2.83
C ALA A 32 -20.01 -0.46 1.80
N GLU A 33 -18.71 -0.30 2.04
CA GLU A 33 -17.83 0.44 1.13
C GLU A 33 -17.65 -0.27 -0.21
N THR A 34 -17.55 -1.60 -0.21
CA THR A 34 -17.51 -2.39 -1.44
C THR A 34 -18.80 -2.19 -2.26
N ALA A 35 -19.97 -2.20 -1.61
CA ALA A 35 -21.26 -1.96 -2.26
C ALA A 35 -21.40 -0.53 -2.80
N ARG A 36 -20.89 0.47 -2.07
CA ARG A 36 -20.84 1.87 -2.52
C ARG A 36 -19.98 2.00 -3.79
N LEU A 37 -18.79 1.42 -3.79
CA LEU A 37 -17.87 1.45 -4.94
C LEU A 37 -18.45 0.75 -6.17
N GLU A 38 -19.16 -0.37 -5.99
CA GLU A 38 -19.87 -1.01 -7.11
C GLU A 38 -20.96 -0.14 -7.69
N THR A 39 -21.73 0.53 -6.83
CA THR A 39 -22.74 1.48 -7.27
C THR A 39 -22.10 2.64 -8.03
N ALA A 40 -21.00 3.19 -7.51
CA ALA A 40 -20.24 4.24 -8.17
C ALA A 40 -19.72 3.79 -9.55
N LEU A 41 -19.12 2.59 -9.64
CA LEU A 41 -18.61 2.04 -10.90
C LEU A 41 -19.72 1.86 -11.94
N ARG A 42 -20.92 1.43 -11.53
CA ARG A 42 -22.08 1.28 -12.43
C ARG A 42 -22.65 2.62 -12.90
N ALA A 43 -22.53 3.67 -12.08
CA ALA A 43 -23.03 5.00 -12.40
C ALA A 43 -22.14 5.77 -13.40
N ILE A 44 -20.92 5.29 -13.67
CA ILE A 44 -20.00 5.92 -14.61
C ILE A 44 -20.44 5.61 -16.04
N ASP A 45 -20.76 6.67 -16.79
CA ASP A 45 -21.07 6.56 -18.22
C ASP A 45 -19.82 6.24 -19.03
N LYS A 46 -19.72 5.00 -19.48
CA LYS A 46 -18.61 4.48 -20.29
C LYS A 46 -18.37 5.28 -21.57
N THR A 47 -19.42 5.85 -22.17
CA THR A 47 -19.30 6.63 -23.42
C THR A 47 -18.58 7.95 -23.19
N THR A 48 -18.48 8.37 -21.93
CA THR A 48 -17.75 9.59 -21.54
C THR A 48 -16.27 9.34 -21.25
N LEU A 49 -15.79 8.10 -21.35
CA LEU A 49 -14.39 7.76 -21.09
C LEU A 49 -13.64 7.43 -22.40
N PRO A 50 -12.35 7.76 -22.51
CA PRO A 50 -11.48 7.17 -23.53
C PRO A 50 -11.49 5.63 -23.46
N GLU A 51 -11.31 4.96 -24.60
CA GLU A 51 -11.45 3.50 -24.73
C GLU A 51 -10.56 2.72 -23.75
N ASP A 52 -9.31 3.14 -23.65
CA ASP A 52 -8.27 2.64 -22.76
C ASP A 52 -8.58 2.88 -21.27
N ILE A 53 -9.30 3.95 -20.90
CA ILE A 53 -9.82 4.16 -19.54
C ILE A 53 -11.05 3.29 -19.29
N ALA A 54 -11.97 3.24 -20.25
CA ALA A 54 -13.19 2.43 -20.17
C ALA A 54 -12.86 0.93 -20.00
N GLY A 55 -11.77 0.47 -20.62
CA GLY A 55 -11.25 -0.89 -20.50
C GLY A 55 -10.89 -1.28 -19.05
N LEU A 56 -10.49 -0.33 -18.20
CA LEU A 56 -10.14 -0.58 -16.80
C LEU A 56 -11.35 -1.04 -15.96
N MET A 57 -12.57 -0.63 -16.34
CA MET A 57 -13.78 -0.94 -15.59
C MET A 57 -14.01 -2.45 -15.43
N LYS A 58 -13.66 -3.25 -16.45
CA LYS A 58 -13.78 -4.71 -16.38
C LYS A 58 -12.85 -5.28 -15.30
N GLY A 59 -11.61 -4.81 -15.24
CA GLY A 59 -10.65 -5.23 -14.21
C GLY A 59 -11.16 -4.95 -12.79
N TYR A 60 -11.82 -3.80 -12.57
CA TYR A 60 -12.43 -3.49 -11.28
C TYR A 60 -13.66 -4.37 -10.99
N GLN A 61 -14.49 -4.67 -11.99
CA GLN A 61 -15.60 -5.63 -11.82
C GLN A 61 -15.08 -7.01 -11.38
N ASP A 62 -14.04 -7.52 -12.03
CA ASP A 62 -13.43 -8.81 -11.70
C ASP A 62 -12.80 -8.81 -10.29
N SER A 63 -12.31 -7.66 -9.84
CA SER A 63 -11.70 -7.52 -8.51
C SER A 63 -12.71 -7.67 -7.36
N PHE A 64 -13.99 -7.28 -7.55
CA PHE A 64 -15.00 -7.37 -6.50
C PHE A 64 -15.30 -8.81 -6.08
N ALA A 65 -15.31 -9.75 -7.02
CA ALA A 65 -15.48 -11.17 -6.70
C ALA A 65 -14.36 -11.67 -5.76
N ARG A 66 -13.12 -11.25 -6.02
CA ARG A 66 -11.96 -11.58 -5.18
C ARG A 66 -12.05 -10.94 -3.80
N ILE A 67 -12.47 -9.67 -3.73
CA ILE A 67 -12.64 -8.93 -2.47
C ILE A 67 -13.69 -9.62 -1.60
N ARG A 68 -14.88 -9.92 -2.14
CA ARG A 68 -15.96 -10.61 -1.40
C ARG A 68 -15.60 -12.03 -0.98
N GLY A 69 -14.83 -12.74 -1.80
CA GLY A 69 -14.36 -14.09 -1.49
C GLY A 69 -13.27 -14.14 -0.41
N THR A 70 -12.76 -12.99 0.04
CA THR A 70 -11.74 -12.90 1.09
C THR A 70 -12.38 -12.96 2.46
N LYS A 71 -11.97 -13.93 3.30
CA LYS A 71 -12.53 -14.15 4.63
C LYS A 71 -11.92 -13.21 5.66
N SER A 72 -10.60 -13.01 5.61
CA SER A 72 -9.90 -12.09 6.51
C SER A 72 -10.25 -10.63 6.21
N PRO A 73 -10.84 -9.87 7.16
CA PRO A 73 -11.14 -8.45 6.98
C PRO A 73 -9.89 -7.60 6.70
N MET A 74 -8.74 -7.94 7.30
CA MET A 74 -7.47 -7.26 7.05
C MET A 74 -7.00 -7.43 5.60
N LEU A 75 -7.04 -8.67 5.11
CA LEU A 75 -6.68 -8.96 3.72
C LEU A 75 -7.69 -8.34 2.75
N ARG A 76 -8.97 -8.26 3.13
CA ARG A 76 -9.99 -7.60 2.33
C ARG A 76 -9.77 -6.10 2.24
N LEU A 77 -9.46 -5.43 3.36
CA LEU A 77 -9.07 -4.02 3.40
C LEU A 77 -7.88 -3.75 2.49
N TYR A 78 -6.82 -4.55 2.62
CA TYR A 78 -5.63 -4.41 1.78
C TYR A 78 -5.94 -4.62 0.29
N ARG A 79 -6.71 -5.66 -0.06
CA ARG A 79 -7.14 -5.95 -1.45
C ARG A 79 -8.08 -4.88 -2.02
N LEU A 80 -8.81 -4.17 -1.17
CA LEU A 80 -9.72 -3.10 -1.58
C LEU A 80 -8.98 -1.87 -2.11
N ARG A 81 -7.74 -1.61 -1.67
CA ARG A 81 -6.97 -0.39 -2.00
C ARG A 81 -6.98 -0.03 -3.47
N ASP A 82 -6.48 -0.91 -4.34
CA ASP A 82 -6.26 -0.59 -5.74
C ASP A 82 -7.60 -0.44 -6.50
N THR A 83 -8.60 -1.26 -6.14
CA THR A 83 -9.97 -1.16 -6.66
C THR A 83 -10.65 0.13 -6.23
N PHE A 84 -10.51 0.52 -4.96
CA PHE A 84 -11.05 1.75 -4.42
C PHE A 84 -10.50 2.95 -5.17
N ILE A 85 -9.16 3.06 -5.23
CA ILE A 85 -8.47 4.18 -5.86
C ILE A 85 -8.85 4.26 -7.35
N GLY A 86 -8.87 3.12 -8.03
CA GLY A 86 -9.23 3.03 -9.43
C GLY A 86 -10.64 3.53 -9.74
N ILE A 87 -11.63 3.12 -8.96
CA ILE A 87 -13.03 3.54 -9.15
C ILE A 87 -13.19 5.03 -8.83
N GLU A 88 -12.57 5.51 -7.77
CA GLU A 88 -12.60 6.94 -7.42
C GLU A 88 -11.90 7.80 -8.47
N ASN A 89 -10.81 7.30 -9.06
CA ASN A 89 -10.16 7.95 -10.21
C ASN A 89 -11.12 8.03 -11.40
N LEU A 90 -11.78 6.92 -11.78
CA LEU A 90 -12.74 6.93 -12.88
C LEU A 90 -13.92 7.89 -12.62
N ALA A 91 -14.45 7.91 -11.40
CA ALA A 91 -15.52 8.82 -11.00
C ALA A 91 -15.06 10.28 -11.05
N PHE A 92 -13.83 10.57 -10.60
CA PHE A 92 -13.24 11.90 -10.70
C PHE A 92 -13.05 12.31 -12.16
N PHE A 93 -12.47 11.43 -12.96
CA PHE A 93 -12.23 11.67 -14.38
C PHE A 93 -13.53 11.98 -15.13
N ALA A 94 -14.59 11.21 -14.90
CA ALA A 94 -15.91 11.48 -15.48
C ALA A 94 -16.47 12.85 -15.04
N ALA A 95 -16.34 13.20 -13.75
CA ALA A 95 -16.86 14.46 -13.21
C ALA A 95 -16.09 15.70 -13.71
N TYR A 96 -14.79 15.57 -13.95
CA TYR A 96 -13.90 16.68 -14.33
C TYR A 96 -13.37 16.58 -15.75
N ARG A 97 -13.97 15.76 -16.62
CA ARG A 97 -13.51 15.53 -18.01
C ARG A 97 -13.19 16.81 -18.76
N LYS A 98 -14.06 17.83 -18.66
CA LYS A 98 -13.87 19.12 -19.33
C LYS A 98 -12.59 19.85 -18.93
N ALA A 99 -12.07 19.59 -17.72
CA ALA A 99 -10.79 20.14 -17.30
C ALA A 99 -9.60 19.54 -18.05
N GLY A 100 -9.77 18.37 -18.68
CA GLY A 100 -8.76 17.74 -19.54
C GLY A 100 -8.77 18.25 -20.99
N ASP A 101 -9.70 19.12 -21.38
CA ASP A 101 -9.78 19.64 -22.76
C ASP A 101 -8.69 20.70 -23.04
N ASP A 102 -8.25 21.43 -22.00
CA ASP A 102 -7.20 22.43 -22.13
C ASP A 102 -6.33 22.57 -20.86
N LEU A 103 -5.08 22.99 -21.07
CA LEU A 103 -4.08 23.08 -20.00
C LEU A 103 -4.40 24.16 -18.95
N ALA A 104 -5.10 25.24 -19.33
CA ALA A 104 -5.41 26.32 -18.40
C ALA A 104 -6.51 25.91 -17.41
N THR A 105 -7.57 25.27 -17.91
CA THR A 105 -8.65 24.73 -17.08
C THR A 105 -8.14 23.64 -16.14
N LEU A 106 -7.28 22.73 -16.63
CA LEU A 106 -6.64 21.75 -15.75
C LEU A 106 -5.82 22.42 -14.65
N LYS A 107 -4.99 23.41 -14.98
CA LYS A 107 -4.15 24.11 -13.98
C LYS A 107 -4.99 24.79 -12.91
N ASN A 108 -6.13 25.36 -13.28
CA ASN A 108 -7.08 25.93 -12.32
C ASN A 108 -7.66 24.85 -11.40
N LEU A 109 -8.02 23.69 -11.95
CA LEU A 109 -8.45 22.54 -11.15
C LEU A 109 -7.35 22.08 -10.19
N VAL A 110 -6.12 21.85 -10.66
CA VAL A 110 -4.97 21.48 -9.83
C VAL A 110 -4.71 22.51 -8.72
N ALA A 111 -4.78 23.80 -9.04
CA ALA A 111 -4.58 24.88 -8.07
C ALA A 111 -5.66 24.85 -6.97
N SER A 112 -6.94 24.67 -7.35
CA SER A 112 -8.06 24.58 -6.39
C SER A 112 -7.95 23.40 -5.43
N ARG A 113 -7.27 22.32 -5.83
CA ARG A 113 -7.10 21.11 -5.02
C ARG A 113 -5.90 21.18 -4.07
N ARG A 114 -4.98 22.12 -4.29
CA ARG A 114 -3.72 22.24 -3.54
C ARG A 114 -3.86 22.10 -2.02
N PRO A 115 -4.84 22.71 -1.33
CA PRO A 115 -4.91 22.65 0.13
C PRO A 115 -4.96 21.20 0.67
N ALA A 116 -5.65 20.29 -0.01
CA ALA A 116 -5.81 18.91 0.44
C ALA A 116 -4.49 18.09 0.43
N TYR A 117 -3.58 18.40 -0.51
CA TYR A 117 -2.31 17.67 -0.71
C TYR A 117 -1.12 18.22 0.08
N TYR A 118 -1.27 19.43 0.62
CA TYR A 118 -0.27 20.07 1.47
C TYR A 118 -0.68 20.15 2.94
N ALA A 119 -1.91 19.74 3.27
CA ALA A 119 -2.32 19.57 4.65
C ALA A 119 -1.35 18.63 5.37
N LYS A 120 -0.86 19.06 6.54
CA LYS A 120 0.01 18.22 7.36
C LYS A 120 -0.74 16.95 7.72
N GLN A 121 -0.15 15.80 7.37
CA GLN A 121 -0.69 14.52 7.78
C GLN A 121 -0.70 14.45 9.31
N LYS A 122 -1.88 14.22 9.89
CA LYS A 122 -1.99 13.94 11.31
C LYS A 122 -1.50 12.51 11.53
N SER A 123 -0.78 12.29 12.64
CA SER A 123 -0.53 10.93 13.11
C SER A 123 -1.87 10.25 13.29
N SER A 124 -2.06 9.10 12.65
CA SER A 124 -3.25 8.28 12.83
C SER A 124 -3.02 7.32 13.98
N ASP A 125 -4.03 7.14 14.83
CA ASP A 125 -4.07 6.07 15.81
C ASP A 125 -4.57 4.77 15.16
N GLY A 126 -4.34 3.66 15.85
CA GLY A 126 -4.91 2.35 15.49
C GLY A 126 -3.89 1.34 14.95
N PRO A 127 -4.39 0.22 14.39
CA PRO A 127 -3.59 -0.88 13.85
C PRO A 127 -2.45 -0.43 12.95
N LEU A 128 -1.30 -1.11 13.01
CA LEU A 128 -0.14 -0.79 12.17
C LEU A 128 -0.52 -0.78 10.68
N LEU A 129 -1.34 -1.74 10.24
CA LEU A 129 -1.78 -1.81 8.85
C LEU A 129 -2.55 -0.55 8.42
N TYR A 130 -3.36 0.04 9.30
CA TYR A 130 -4.17 1.21 8.96
C TYR A 130 -3.27 2.43 8.84
N ARG A 131 -2.38 2.62 9.81
CA ARG A 131 -1.38 3.70 9.79
C ARG A 131 -0.51 3.61 8.52
N ALA A 132 -0.05 2.41 8.18
CA ALA A 132 0.74 2.17 6.98
C ALA A 132 -0.03 2.48 5.68
N LEU A 133 -1.29 2.04 5.57
CA LEU A 133 -2.13 2.31 4.40
C LEU A 133 -2.44 3.81 4.25
N ILE A 134 -2.69 4.51 5.36
CA ILE A 134 -2.92 5.96 5.39
C ILE A 134 -1.66 6.69 4.90
N GLU A 135 -0.48 6.34 5.41
CA GLU A 135 0.79 6.95 5.01
C GLU A 135 1.14 6.70 3.54
N GLN A 136 1.01 5.46 3.07
CA GLN A 136 1.21 5.13 1.65
C GLN A 136 0.26 5.94 0.76
N ALA A 137 -1.03 5.94 1.07
CA ALA A 137 -2.04 6.65 0.28
C ALA A 137 -1.81 8.18 0.30
N ALA A 138 -1.48 8.76 1.45
CA ALA A 138 -1.16 10.18 1.55
C ALA A 138 0.10 10.57 0.75
N ASN A 139 1.16 9.78 0.85
CA ASN A 139 2.38 10.01 0.08
C ASN A 139 2.11 9.89 -1.43
N ARG A 140 1.43 8.81 -1.85
CA ARG A 140 1.10 8.56 -3.24
C ARG A 140 0.21 9.65 -3.83
N ALA A 141 -0.81 10.09 -3.08
CA ALA A 141 -1.65 11.23 -3.42
C ALA A 141 -0.83 12.48 -3.71
N ARG A 142 0.11 12.82 -2.81
CA ARG A 142 0.98 13.99 -2.98
C ARG A 142 1.88 13.89 -4.20
N VAL A 143 2.52 12.73 -4.42
CA VAL A 143 3.40 12.50 -5.57
C VAL A 143 2.63 12.64 -6.89
N LEU A 144 1.46 12.00 -7.01
CA LEU A 144 0.62 12.06 -8.21
C LEU A 144 0.06 13.46 -8.46
N TYR A 145 -0.36 14.15 -7.40
CA TYR A 145 -0.77 15.56 -7.49
C TYR A 145 0.34 16.45 -8.06
N LEU A 146 1.56 16.32 -7.54
CA LEU A 146 2.71 17.09 -8.03
C LEU A 146 3.11 16.73 -9.46
N ALA A 147 2.84 15.49 -9.88
CA ALA A 147 3.07 15.01 -11.24
C ALA A 147 2.04 15.55 -12.24
N SER A 148 0.78 15.76 -11.81
CA SER A 148 -0.33 16.11 -12.72
C SER A 148 -0.05 17.28 -13.66
N ALA A 149 0.34 18.46 -13.15
CA ALA A 149 0.57 19.64 -13.98
C ALA A 149 1.81 19.53 -14.91
N PRO A 150 2.97 19.01 -14.46
CA PRO A 150 4.10 18.72 -15.34
C PRO A 150 3.77 17.75 -16.48
N TYR A 151 3.13 16.61 -16.17
CA TYR A 151 2.79 15.62 -17.19
C TYR A 151 1.72 16.14 -18.16
N ALA A 152 0.77 16.95 -17.70
CA ALA A 152 -0.19 17.66 -18.56
C ALA A 152 0.48 18.55 -19.61
N LYS A 153 1.62 19.15 -19.26
CA LYS A 153 2.38 20.04 -20.16
C LYS A 153 3.17 19.25 -21.20
N ILE A 154 3.65 18.06 -20.84
CA ILE A 154 4.58 17.27 -21.66
C ILE A 154 3.84 16.29 -22.58
N SER A 155 2.78 15.64 -22.08
CA SER A 155 1.97 14.68 -22.83
C SER A 155 0.73 15.38 -23.35
N ASP A 156 -0.26 15.57 -22.48
CA ASP A 156 -1.56 16.16 -22.80
C ASP A 156 -2.36 16.39 -21.50
N PRO A 157 -3.28 17.37 -21.45
CA PRO A 157 -4.02 17.68 -20.23
C PRO A 157 -4.94 16.55 -19.74
N MET A 158 -5.41 15.67 -20.64
CA MET A 158 -6.35 14.61 -20.29
C MET A 158 -5.63 13.42 -19.62
N TRP A 159 -4.67 12.80 -20.31
CA TRP A 159 -3.93 11.62 -19.85
C TRP A 159 -2.74 11.96 -18.97
N GLY A 160 -1.94 12.95 -19.38
CA GLY A 160 -0.82 13.40 -18.58
C GLY A 160 -1.28 14.15 -17.32
N GLY A 161 -2.41 14.83 -17.39
CA GLY A 161 -2.86 15.72 -16.31
C GLY A 161 -3.98 15.16 -15.44
N LEU A 162 -5.17 15.11 -16.03
CA LEU A 162 -6.41 14.82 -15.33
C LEU A 162 -6.41 13.40 -14.74
N TYR A 163 -5.86 12.42 -15.46
CA TYR A 163 -5.73 11.05 -14.95
C TYR A 163 -4.88 10.98 -13.67
N TYR A 164 -3.70 11.62 -13.66
CA TYR A 164 -2.84 11.65 -12.46
C TYR A 164 -3.50 12.39 -11.30
N LEU A 165 -4.22 13.48 -11.58
CA LEU A 165 -4.99 14.16 -10.55
C LEU A 165 -6.13 13.29 -10.01
N GLY A 166 -6.83 12.52 -10.85
CA GLY A 166 -7.87 11.59 -10.42
C GLY A 166 -7.33 10.44 -9.57
N ASP A 167 -6.16 9.89 -9.92
CA ASP A 167 -5.46 8.89 -9.11
C ASP A 167 -5.03 9.48 -7.75
N ALA A 168 -4.56 10.74 -7.75
CA ALA A 168 -4.24 11.46 -6.52
C ALA A 168 -5.47 11.62 -5.59
N GLU A 169 -6.63 11.96 -6.15
CA GLU A 169 -7.88 12.09 -5.40
C GLU A 169 -8.39 10.74 -4.89
N GLY A 170 -8.26 9.67 -5.69
CA GLY A 170 -8.60 8.31 -5.26
C GLY A 170 -7.77 7.87 -4.04
N ASN A 171 -6.48 8.20 -4.03
CA ASN A 171 -5.61 7.96 -2.88
C ASN A 171 -6.01 8.78 -1.65
N LEU A 172 -6.36 10.07 -1.80
CA LEU A 172 -6.86 10.87 -0.66
C LEU A 172 -8.14 10.29 -0.07
N LYS A 173 -9.10 9.89 -0.92
CA LYS A 173 -10.35 9.28 -0.46
C LYS A 173 -10.11 7.93 0.22
N PHE A 174 -9.18 7.13 -0.30
CA PHE A 174 -8.83 5.86 0.34
C PHE A 174 -8.20 6.09 1.71
N ARG A 175 -7.26 7.04 1.82
CA ARG A 175 -6.69 7.47 3.10
C ARG A 175 -7.79 7.86 4.09
N ASP A 176 -8.74 8.69 3.67
CA ASP A 176 -9.82 9.17 4.53
C ASP A 176 -10.78 8.04 4.92
N PHE A 177 -11.06 7.11 4.02
CA PHE A 177 -11.80 5.89 4.33
C PHE A 177 -11.09 5.06 5.41
N VAL A 178 -9.80 4.76 5.23
CA VAL A 178 -9.03 3.98 6.23
C VAL A 178 -8.97 4.70 7.57
N ALA A 179 -8.77 6.02 7.57
CA ALA A 179 -8.77 6.83 8.79
C ALA A 179 -10.14 6.89 9.50
N SER A 180 -11.23 6.58 8.79
CA SER A 180 -12.58 6.53 9.35
C SER A 180 -12.95 5.17 9.98
N LEU A 181 -12.12 4.15 9.77
CA LEU A 181 -12.34 2.81 10.32
C LEU A 181 -12.24 2.83 11.85
N PRO A 182 -12.90 1.89 12.55
CA PRO A 182 -12.75 1.77 13.99
C PRO A 182 -11.28 1.56 14.34
N ASN A 183 -10.79 2.18 15.41
CA ASN A 183 -9.38 2.11 15.85
C ASN A 183 -8.93 0.69 16.30
N GLY A 184 -9.70 -0.35 16.00
CA GLY A 184 -9.39 -1.75 16.31
C GLY A 184 -9.23 -2.05 17.79
N VAL A 185 -8.76 -3.26 18.08
CA VAL A 185 -8.31 -3.72 19.40
C VAL A 185 -6.79 -3.76 19.50
N ALA A 186 -6.09 -3.88 18.37
CA ALA A 186 -4.64 -3.70 18.32
C ALA A 186 -4.31 -2.23 18.63
N ARG A 187 -3.83 -2.00 19.86
CA ARG A 187 -3.45 -0.67 20.35
C ARG A 187 -2.13 -0.24 19.70
N ASN A 188 -1.72 0.99 19.99
CA ASN A 188 -0.43 1.57 19.61
C ASN A 188 0.81 0.80 20.21
N ASP A 189 0.68 -0.47 20.58
CA ASP A 189 1.68 -1.33 21.23
C ASP A 189 2.36 -2.33 20.27
N GLU A 190 1.95 -2.37 18.99
CA GLU A 190 2.73 -3.09 17.98
C GLU A 190 4.16 -2.54 17.88
N PRO A 191 5.18 -3.42 17.87
CA PRO A 191 6.57 -2.99 17.68
C PRO A 191 6.72 -2.21 16.38
N ARG A 192 7.33 -1.03 16.47
CA ARG A 192 7.67 -0.23 15.29
C ARG A 192 8.98 -0.73 14.70
N ALA A 193 9.06 -0.74 13.37
CA ALA A 193 10.30 -1.01 12.68
C ALA A 193 11.33 0.09 13.01
N ASP A 194 12.59 -0.31 13.15
CA ASP A 194 13.67 0.65 13.35
C ASP A 194 13.99 1.39 12.04
N HIS A 195 14.04 2.72 12.08
CA HIS A 195 14.25 3.54 10.88
C HIS A 195 15.57 3.23 10.16
N GLN A 196 16.66 3.06 10.91
CA GLN A 196 17.98 2.74 10.32
C GLN A 196 17.99 1.33 9.73
N ARG A 197 17.31 0.38 10.38
CA ARG A 197 17.08 -0.98 9.85
C ARG A 197 16.32 -0.96 8.54
N MET A 198 15.30 -0.11 8.42
CA MET A 198 14.55 0.03 7.18
C MET A 198 15.39 0.63 6.04
N ILE A 199 16.25 1.63 6.33
CA ILE A 199 17.20 2.15 5.34
C ILE A 199 18.16 1.03 4.87
N ALA A 200 18.73 0.27 5.79
CA ALA A 200 19.62 -0.85 5.46
C ALA A 200 18.89 -1.91 4.61
N ALA A 201 17.67 -2.28 4.99
CA ALA A 201 16.84 -3.22 4.26
C ALA A 201 16.49 -2.70 2.85
N ALA A 202 16.18 -1.42 2.69
CA ALA A 202 15.94 -0.80 1.38
C ALA A 202 17.18 -0.92 0.46
N ASN A 203 18.38 -0.69 1.00
CA ASN A 203 19.63 -0.84 0.25
C ASN A 203 19.90 -2.30 -0.15
N ASP A 204 19.55 -3.28 0.69
CA ASP A 204 19.72 -4.69 0.34
C ASP A 204 18.69 -5.15 -0.71
N LEU A 205 17.44 -4.68 -0.60
CA LEU A 205 16.41 -4.92 -1.63
C LEU A 205 16.77 -4.26 -2.96
N GLU A 206 17.47 -3.11 -2.96
CA GLU A 206 17.99 -2.48 -4.17
C GLU A 206 18.99 -3.40 -4.88
N LYS A 207 19.97 -3.95 -4.15
CA LYS A 207 20.93 -4.91 -4.70
C LYS A 207 20.22 -6.14 -5.26
N GLU A 208 19.22 -6.68 -4.54
CA GLU A 208 18.42 -7.81 -5.03
C GLU A 208 17.65 -7.47 -6.32
N THR A 209 17.10 -6.24 -6.41
CA THR A 209 16.35 -5.76 -7.58
C THR A 209 17.26 -5.55 -8.78
N LEU A 210 18.44 -4.97 -8.58
CA LEU A 210 19.47 -4.80 -9.61
C LEU A 210 19.95 -6.15 -10.12
N ALA A 211 20.25 -7.10 -9.23
CA ALA A 211 20.66 -8.45 -9.62
C ALA A 211 19.57 -9.19 -10.41
N LEU A 212 18.28 -8.94 -10.10
CA LEU A 212 17.17 -9.47 -10.90
C LEU A 212 17.13 -8.83 -12.30
N PHE A 213 17.32 -7.52 -12.40
CA PHE A 213 17.36 -6.80 -13.67
C PHE A 213 18.56 -7.23 -14.52
N GLU A 214 19.76 -7.33 -13.96
CA GLU A 214 20.98 -7.74 -14.67
C GLU A 214 20.86 -9.13 -15.30
N LYS A 215 20.15 -10.06 -14.65
CA LYS A 215 19.88 -11.39 -15.20
C LYS A 215 18.97 -11.36 -16.42
N ASN A 216 18.07 -10.38 -16.53
CA ASN A 216 17.18 -10.24 -17.68
C ASN A 216 16.76 -8.77 -17.90
N PRO A 217 17.64 -7.94 -18.50
CA PRO A 217 17.41 -6.50 -18.63
C PRO A 217 16.20 -6.13 -19.49
N GLY A 218 15.81 -7.01 -20.42
CA GLY A 218 14.64 -6.83 -21.29
C GLY A 218 13.33 -7.28 -20.65
N ALA A 219 13.37 -8.05 -19.56
CA ALA A 219 12.17 -8.43 -18.84
C ALA A 219 11.75 -7.29 -17.90
N GLY A 220 10.56 -6.74 -18.12
CA GLY A 220 9.92 -5.78 -17.22
C GLY A 220 9.65 -6.31 -15.79
N GLY A 221 10.13 -7.50 -15.44
CA GLY A 221 9.97 -8.13 -14.13
C GLY A 221 10.55 -7.29 -12.98
N ALA A 222 11.63 -6.53 -13.21
CA ALA A 222 12.24 -5.66 -12.19
C ALA A 222 11.48 -4.34 -11.96
N ILE A 223 10.57 -3.93 -12.87
CA ILE A 223 9.88 -2.64 -12.80
C ILE A 223 9.02 -2.55 -11.53
N SER A 224 8.20 -3.58 -11.28
CA SER A 224 7.28 -3.60 -10.13
C SER A 224 8.01 -3.51 -8.77
N PRO A 225 9.00 -4.37 -8.46
CA PRO A 225 9.74 -4.25 -7.21
C PRO A 225 10.54 -2.93 -7.12
N SER A 226 11.12 -2.44 -8.22
CA SER A 226 11.82 -1.15 -8.26
C SER A 226 10.90 0.03 -7.93
N ALA A 227 9.69 0.05 -8.52
CA ALA A 227 8.70 1.10 -8.24
C ALA A 227 8.26 1.11 -6.77
N LYS A 228 8.07 -0.07 -6.17
CA LYS A 228 7.74 -0.20 -4.74
C LYS A 228 8.89 0.16 -3.82
N LEU A 229 10.12 -0.16 -4.21
CA LEU A 229 11.31 0.27 -3.46
C LEU A 229 11.48 1.79 -3.49
N LYS A 230 11.20 2.43 -4.63
CA LYS A 230 11.17 3.89 -4.73
C LYS A 230 10.15 4.50 -3.78
N GLU A 231 8.92 3.97 -3.75
CA GLU A 231 7.88 4.40 -2.81
C GLU A 231 8.33 4.25 -1.35
N ALA A 232 8.97 3.13 -0.99
CA ALA A 232 9.52 2.93 0.35
C ALA A 232 10.56 4.00 0.72
N ARG A 233 11.46 4.36 -0.21
CA ARG A 233 12.47 5.42 0.01
C ARG A 233 11.83 6.80 0.16
N GLU A 234 10.80 7.11 -0.63
CA GLU A 234 10.04 8.35 -0.51
C GLU A 234 9.39 8.48 0.88
N LEU A 235 8.80 7.39 1.38
CA LEU A 235 8.21 7.32 2.72
C LEU A 235 9.26 7.47 3.83
N LEU A 236 10.41 6.80 3.73
CA LEU A 236 11.52 6.95 4.67
C LEU A 236 12.04 8.39 4.71
N ASN A 237 12.21 9.03 3.55
CA ASN A 237 12.65 10.42 3.47
C ASN A 237 11.63 11.39 4.10
N ALA A 238 10.35 11.02 4.13
CA ALA A 238 9.28 11.78 4.76
C ALA A 238 9.08 11.45 6.25
N ASN A 239 9.87 10.52 6.82
CA ASN A 239 9.69 9.94 8.17
C ASN A 239 8.29 9.31 8.37
N LEU A 240 7.79 8.64 7.33
CA LEU A 240 6.54 7.88 7.33
C LEU A 240 6.87 6.39 7.46
N ASP A 241 7.28 6.00 8.67
CA ASP A 241 7.92 4.72 8.97
C ASP A 241 6.97 3.53 8.86
N GLU A 242 5.71 3.68 9.25
CA GLU A 242 4.69 2.66 9.15
C GLU A 242 4.38 2.33 7.67
N GLY A 243 4.22 3.35 6.84
CA GLY A 243 4.04 3.21 5.39
C GLY A 243 5.27 2.63 4.72
N ALA A 244 6.46 3.07 5.11
CA ALA A 244 7.73 2.53 4.61
C ALA A 244 7.87 1.04 4.94
N THR A 245 7.50 0.62 6.14
CA THR A 245 7.51 -0.79 6.57
C THR A 245 6.67 -1.65 5.62
N LEU A 246 5.42 -1.23 5.37
CA LEU A 246 4.54 -1.95 4.43
C LEU A 246 5.12 -1.95 3.00
N ALA A 247 5.66 -0.83 2.53
CA ALA A 247 6.23 -0.72 1.18
C ALA A 247 7.46 -1.64 1.00
N LEU A 248 8.30 -1.79 2.02
CA LEU A 248 9.43 -2.73 2.02
C LEU A 248 8.96 -4.19 1.99
N VAL A 249 7.93 -4.53 2.76
CA VAL A 249 7.32 -5.86 2.76
C VAL A 249 6.70 -6.18 1.39
N GLU A 250 5.96 -5.23 0.80
CA GLU A 250 5.43 -5.35 -0.56
C GLU A 250 6.55 -5.51 -1.60
N THR A 251 7.65 -4.77 -1.46
CA THR A 251 8.83 -4.88 -2.32
C THR A 251 9.44 -6.28 -2.24
N LYS A 252 9.63 -6.81 -1.03
CA LYS A 252 10.16 -8.17 -0.84
C LYS A 252 9.23 -9.21 -1.48
N LEU A 253 7.92 -9.09 -1.25
CA LEU A 253 6.93 -9.97 -1.87
C LEU A 253 6.99 -9.92 -3.40
N ALA A 254 7.07 -8.73 -4.00
CA ALA A 254 7.19 -8.56 -5.44
C ALA A 254 8.47 -9.23 -5.98
N LEU A 255 9.61 -9.04 -5.30
CA LEU A 255 10.89 -9.67 -5.69
C LEU A 255 10.82 -11.20 -5.66
N VAL A 256 10.32 -11.79 -4.57
CA VAL A 256 10.29 -13.25 -4.44
C VAL A 256 9.30 -13.89 -5.41
N ARG A 257 8.20 -13.19 -5.75
CA ARG A 257 7.29 -13.64 -6.81
C ARG A 257 7.97 -13.66 -8.18
N ARG A 258 8.73 -12.61 -8.51
CA ARG A 258 9.49 -12.58 -9.78
C ARG A 258 10.58 -13.63 -9.85
N LYS A 259 11.26 -13.90 -8.72
CA LYS A 259 12.21 -15.02 -8.64
C LYS A 259 11.52 -16.37 -8.87
N ALA A 260 10.35 -16.58 -8.28
CA ALA A 260 9.54 -17.80 -8.48
C ALA A 260 9.01 -17.97 -9.90
N GLU A 261 8.64 -16.87 -10.56
CA GLU A 261 8.21 -16.89 -11.97
C GLU A 261 9.38 -17.18 -12.92
N ALA A 262 10.57 -16.67 -12.62
CA ALA A 262 11.77 -16.89 -13.43
C ALA A 262 12.38 -18.29 -13.23
N ASP A 263 12.19 -18.89 -12.06
CA ASP A 263 12.68 -20.22 -11.71
C ASP A 263 11.57 -21.00 -10.99
N PRO A 264 10.82 -21.87 -11.69
CA PRO A 264 9.79 -22.70 -11.08
C PRO A 264 10.33 -23.61 -9.96
N GLY A 265 11.63 -23.94 -9.97
CA GLY A 265 12.31 -24.69 -8.92
C GLY A 265 12.57 -23.88 -7.64
N PHE A 266 12.40 -22.56 -7.69
CA PHE A 266 12.54 -21.65 -6.55
C PHE A 266 11.50 -21.91 -5.46
N VAL A 267 10.35 -22.50 -5.81
CA VAL A 267 9.30 -22.88 -4.85
C VAL A 267 9.44 -24.37 -4.53
N HIS A 268 10.24 -24.70 -3.53
CA HIS A 268 10.28 -26.07 -3.02
C HIS A 268 9.00 -26.37 -2.22
N GLU A 269 8.17 -27.29 -2.73
CA GLU A 269 7.05 -27.88 -1.98
C GLU A 269 7.61 -28.55 -0.71
N GLY A 270 7.39 -27.93 0.46
CA GLY A 270 7.94 -28.43 1.73
C GLY A 270 8.34 -27.36 2.72
N ALA A 271 8.48 -26.10 2.29
CA ALA A 271 8.63 -24.98 3.22
C ALA A 271 7.31 -24.79 4.00
N LYS A 272 7.22 -25.45 5.16
CA LYS A 272 6.12 -25.24 6.09
C LYS A 272 6.20 -23.81 6.62
N PRO A 273 5.06 -23.10 6.74
CA PRO A 273 5.04 -21.83 7.43
C PRO A 273 5.66 -22.01 8.82
N PRO A 274 6.55 -21.11 9.26
CA PRO A 274 7.00 -21.14 10.65
C PRO A 274 5.76 -21.13 11.54
N ALA A 275 5.73 -22.01 12.54
CA ALA A 275 4.67 -22.00 13.55
C ALA A 275 4.79 -20.68 14.32
N GLN A 276 3.92 -19.71 14.01
CA GLN A 276 3.94 -18.42 14.67
C GLN A 276 2.97 -18.38 15.84
N ALA A 277 3.36 -17.62 16.86
CA ALA A 277 2.56 -17.34 18.04
C ALA A 277 1.20 -16.76 17.64
N LYS A 278 0.20 -16.87 18.53
CA LYS A 278 -1.08 -16.18 18.37
C LYS A 278 -0.84 -14.66 18.41
N ASP A 279 -0.51 -14.09 17.26
CA ASP A 279 -0.34 -12.66 17.10
C ASP A 279 -1.72 -11.98 17.11
N PRO A 280 -1.80 -10.70 17.51
CA PRO A 280 -3.05 -9.97 17.49
C PRO A 280 -3.58 -9.86 16.06
N ASP A 281 -4.79 -10.40 15.86
CA ASP A 281 -5.71 -10.04 14.78
C ASP A 281 -5.78 -8.51 14.70
N GLU A 282 -5.65 -7.95 13.49
CA GLU A 282 -5.53 -6.51 13.19
C GLU A 282 -4.11 -5.93 13.19
N SER A 283 -3.15 -6.60 12.54
CA SER A 283 -1.76 -6.15 12.43
C SER A 283 -1.15 -6.50 11.06
N LEU A 284 0.02 -5.95 10.71
CA LEU A 284 0.75 -6.39 9.51
C LEU A 284 1.08 -7.90 9.54
N PRO A 285 1.47 -8.51 10.69
CA PRO A 285 1.47 -9.95 10.87
C PRO A 285 0.15 -10.64 10.49
N ALA A 286 -1.00 -10.13 10.94
CA ALA A 286 -2.30 -10.73 10.62
C ALA A 286 -2.58 -10.70 9.10
N LEU A 287 -2.18 -9.63 8.40
CA LEU A 287 -2.22 -9.58 6.93
C LEU A 287 -1.34 -10.67 6.30
N LEU A 288 -0.09 -10.81 6.75
CA LEU A 288 0.84 -11.82 6.23
C LEU A 288 0.33 -13.24 6.50
N GLN A 289 -0.22 -13.51 7.68
CA GLN A 289 -0.86 -14.78 8.00
C GLN A 289 -2.07 -15.06 7.11
N SER A 290 -2.86 -14.03 6.79
CA SER A 290 -4.00 -14.15 5.87
C SER A 290 -3.52 -14.49 4.45
N TYR A 291 -2.39 -13.92 4.01
CA TYR A 291 -1.76 -14.32 2.75
C TYR A 291 -1.30 -15.78 2.75
N VAL A 292 -0.81 -16.30 3.87
CA VAL A 292 -0.44 -17.72 4.00
C VAL A 292 -1.67 -18.64 3.96
N LYS A 293 -2.81 -18.20 4.50
CA LYS A 293 -4.03 -19.03 4.57
C LYS A 293 -4.91 -18.95 3.31
N GLU A 294 -4.98 -17.78 2.68
CA GLU A 294 -5.97 -17.45 1.64
C GLU A 294 -5.33 -16.93 0.33
N GLY A 295 -4.00 -16.91 0.24
CA GLY A 295 -3.27 -16.49 -0.95
C GLY A 295 -3.35 -17.54 -2.06
N PRO A 296 -3.43 -17.13 -3.34
CA PRO A 296 -3.31 -18.08 -4.46
C PRO A 296 -1.87 -18.61 -4.53
N ALA A 297 -1.69 -19.89 -4.89
CA ALA A 297 -0.35 -20.44 -5.13
C ALA A 297 0.42 -19.62 -6.18
N PRO A 298 1.76 -19.42 -6.03
CA PRO A 298 2.62 -19.90 -4.95
C PRO A 298 2.74 -18.92 -3.75
N VAL A 299 1.90 -17.89 -3.66
CA VAL A 299 2.02 -16.79 -2.69
C VAL A 299 2.11 -17.26 -1.23
N PRO A 300 1.31 -18.22 -0.75
CA PRO A 300 1.42 -18.71 0.63
C PRO A 300 2.83 -19.15 1.03
N VAL A 301 3.49 -19.91 0.17
CA VAL A 301 4.84 -20.46 0.43
C VAL A 301 5.87 -19.34 0.45
N LEU A 302 5.81 -18.42 -0.52
CA LEU A 302 6.71 -17.28 -0.61
C LEU A 302 6.58 -16.35 0.59
N VAL A 303 5.35 -16.08 1.04
CA VAL A 303 5.11 -15.22 2.19
C VAL A 303 5.65 -15.86 3.47
N ALA A 304 5.33 -17.13 3.69
CA ALA A 304 5.80 -17.90 4.84
C ALA A 304 7.33 -18.00 4.92
N ARG A 305 7.99 -18.30 3.80
CA ARG A 305 9.44 -18.56 3.76
C ARG A 305 10.28 -17.29 3.73
N ASP A 306 9.88 -16.29 2.95
CA ASP A 306 10.76 -15.16 2.63
C ASP A 306 10.28 -13.83 3.22
N VAL A 307 8.97 -13.58 3.20
CA VAL A 307 8.42 -12.26 3.56
C VAL A 307 8.26 -12.13 5.07
N VAL A 308 7.72 -13.15 5.73
CA VAL A 308 7.52 -13.16 7.19
C VAL A 308 8.85 -13.04 7.94
N PRO A 309 9.91 -13.81 7.61
CA PRO A 309 11.21 -13.62 8.22
C PRO A 309 11.81 -12.24 7.93
N PHE A 310 11.68 -11.73 6.70
CA PHE A 310 12.13 -10.38 6.37
C PHE A 310 11.46 -9.33 7.25
N TYR A 311 10.13 -9.37 7.39
CA TYR A 311 9.40 -8.46 8.27
C TYR A 311 9.89 -8.54 9.73
N ALA A 312 10.08 -9.75 10.27
CA ALA A 312 10.60 -9.93 11.63
C ALA A 312 11.98 -9.26 11.82
N THR A 313 12.82 -9.23 10.78
CA THR A 313 14.12 -8.54 10.86
C THR A 313 14.02 -7.02 10.88
N LEU A 314 12.92 -6.43 10.40
CA LEU A 314 12.70 -4.97 10.46
C LEU A 314 12.37 -4.50 11.89
N LEU A 315 11.78 -5.38 12.69
CA LEU A 315 11.40 -5.10 14.08
C LEU A 315 12.57 -5.24 15.07
N GLN A 316 13.69 -5.81 14.63
CA GLN A 316 14.86 -5.98 15.49
C GLN A 316 15.68 -4.68 15.54
N PRO A 317 16.12 -4.23 16.73
CA PRO A 317 17.03 -3.10 16.83
C PRO A 317 18.30 -3.37 16.02
N LEU A 318 18.76 -2.37 15.27
CA LEU A 318 20.05 -2.47 14.62
C LEU A 318 21.14 -2.50 15.70
N ALA A 319 21.98 -3.55 15.72
CA ALA A 319 23.13 -3.56 16.62
C ALA A 319 23.98 -2.30 16.35
N ALA A 320 24.42 -1.59 17.41
CA ALA A 320 25.10 -0.29 17.28
C ALA A 320 26.29 -0.29 16.29
N LYS A 321 26.98 -1.42 16.16
CA LYS A 321 28.09 -1.64 15.21
C LYS A 321 27.70 -1.68 13.72
N ASN A 322 26.41 -1.77 13.42
CA ASN A 322 25.89 -1.91 12.06
C ASN A 322 25.16 -0.65 11.56
N VAL A 323 25.16 0.44 12.33
CA VAL A 323 24.62 1.73 11.86
C VAL A 323 25.56 2.24 10.78
N VAL A 324 25.19 2.00 9.53
CA VAL A 324 25.92 2.53 8.38
C VAL A 324 25.57 4.01 8.29
N ALA A 325 26.53 4.89 8.62
CA ALA A 325 26.38 6.31 8.35
C ALA A 325 26.05 6.50 6.86
N ALA A 326 25.05 7.34 6.56
CA ALA A 326 24.70 7.64 5.18
C ALA A 326 25.96 8.04 4.42
N ALA A 327 26.32 7.28 3.37
CA ALA A 327 27.44 7.62 2.53
C ALA A 327 27.18 9.02 1.97
N ALA A 328 28.11 9.95 2.19
CA ALA A 328 28.03 11.29 1.61
C ALA A 328 28.10 11.17 0.09
N VAL A 329 26.94 11.16 -0.58
CA VAL A 329 26.88 11.18 -2.04
C VAL A 329 27.25 12.58 -2.50
N THR A 330 28.47 12.75 -3.00
CA THR A 330 28.88 13.98 -3.67
C THR A 330 28.26 14.00 -5.06
N VAL A 331 27.17 14.75 -5.22
CA VAL A 331 26.56 14.99 -6.53
C VAL A 331 27.42 15.99 -7.28
N THR A 332 28.18 15.52 -8.27
CA THR A 332 28.87 16.42 -9.21
C THR A 332 27.89 16.78 -10.33
N LEU A 333 27.33 17.99 -10.29
CA LEU A 333 26.54 18.53 -11.38
C LEU A 333 27.47 18.87 -12.56
N VAL A 334 27.50 18.02 -13.57
CA VAL A 334 28.16 18.33 -14.85
C VAL A 334 27.21 19.21 -15.67
N ARG A 335 27.55 20.49 -15.85
CA ARG A 335 26.87 21.36 -16.82
C ARG A 335 27.15 20.82 -18.22
N TRP A 336 26.11 20.37 -18.91
CA TRP A 336 26.16 20.15 -20.35
C TRP A 336 26.15 21.51 -21.08
N PRO A 337 27.02 21.72 -22.09
CA PRO A 337 27.21 23.03 -22.74
C PRO A 337 26.10 23.44 -23.74
N TYR A 338 24.91 22.84 -23.67
CA TYR A 338 23.77 23.21 -24.52
C TYR A 338 22.49 23.35 -23.68
N THR A 339 22.37 24.48 -22.97
CA THR A 339 21.10 25.06 -22.53
C THR A 339 21.16 26.57 -22.63
#